data_AF-A0A5E6NKS3-F1
#
_entry.id   AF-A0A5E6NKS3-F1
#
_cell.length_a   1.000
_cell.length_b   1.000
_cell.length_c   1.000
_cell.angle_alpha   90.00
_cell.angle_beta   90.00
_cell.angle_gamma   90.00
#
_symmetry.space_group_name_H-M   'P 1'
#
loop_
_entity.id
_entity.type
_entity.pdbx_description
1 polymer ?
#
loop_
_entity_poly.entity_id
_entity_poly.type
_entity_poly.pdbx_seq_one_letter_code
_entity_poly.pdbx_strand_id
1 'polypeptide(L)'
;MENVKQLKGHDKGSTLKVILEHLRNVGYENTQYQVLRARDFGLPQNRERLYIVGFLDKDIRFNFPSPTFEKTKVGDILDLIVDAKYTISDKLWKDTKEEKERINLREKGLVTVFLILNQNIQILFQHATTKMGVKY
;
A
#
# COMPACT_ATOMS: atom_id res chain seq x y z
N MET A 1 13.89 -10.25 4.32
CA MET A 1 13.55 -9.89 2.91
C MET A 1 12.09 -9.43 2.86
N GLU A 2 11.79 -8.42 2.05
CA GLU A 2 10.42 -7.92 1.80
C GLU A 2 10.11 -8.05 0.29
N ASN A 3 8.86 -8.39 -0.05
CA ASN A 3 8.40 -8.43 -1.44
C ASN A 3 6.88 -8.20 -1.57
N VAL A 4 6.39 -8.10 -2.80
CA VAL A 4 4.97 -7.98 -3.11
C VAL A 4 4.18 -9.20 -2.60
N LYS A 5 2.94 -8.97 -2.15
CA LYS A 5 2.08 -10.06 -1.64
C LYS A 5 1.86 -11.18 -2.66
N GLN A 6 1.87 -10.83 -3.95
CA GLN A 6 1.62 -11.75 -5.05
C GLN A 6 2.71 -12.81 -5.20
N LEU A 7 3.92 -12.56 -4.69
CA LEU A 7 5.02 -13.53 -4.74
C LEU A 7 4.62 -14.87 -4.10
N LYS A 8 3.77 -14.84 -3.06
CA LYS A 8 3.27 -16.04 -2.37
C LYS A 8 2.55 -17.01 -3.32
N GLY A 9 1.80 -16.48 -4.31
CA GLY A 9 1.05 -17.29 -5.28
C GLY A 9 1.67 -17.30 -6.68
N HIS A 10 2.79 -16.60 -6.86
CA HIS A 10 3.45 -16.48 -8.16
C HIS A 10 3.93 -17.84 -8.65
N ASP A 11 3.70 -18.13 -9.93
CA ASP A 11 4.04 -19.41 -10.55
C ASP A 11 3.54 -20.62 -9.73
N LYS A 12 2.27 -20.57 -9.30
CA LYS A 12 1.65 -21.59 -8.43
C LYS A 12 2.43 -21.86 -7.13
N GLY A 13 3.16 -20.86 -6.63
CA GLY A 13 3.99 -20.95 -5.43
C GLY A 13 5.43 -21.42 -5.68
N SER A 14 5.79 -21.79 -6.91
CA SER A 14 7.12 -22.28 -7.28
C SER A 14 8.22 -21.27 -6.95
N THR A 15 8.00 -19.99 -7.26
CA THR A 15 9.00 -18.94 -7.01
C THR A 15 9.35 -18.79 -5.53
N LEU A 16 8.34 -18.76 -4.65
CA LEU A 16 8.59 -18.67 -3.21
C LEU A 16 9.31 -19.92 -2.69
N LYS A 17 8.95 -21.11 -3.20
CA LYS A 17 9.60 -22.37 -2.84
C LYS A 17 11.09 -22.34 -3.17
N VAL A 18 11.46 -21.92 -4.38
CA VAL A 18 12.85 -21.80 -4.83
C VAL A 18 13.63 -20.82 -3.96
N ILE A 19 13.05 -19.67 -3.61
CA ILE A 19 13.68 -18.69 -2.72
C ILE A 19 13.98 -19.31 -1.35
N LEU A 20 13.00 -19.99 -0.74
CA LEU A 20 13.17 -20.64 0.56
C LEU A 20 14.21 -21.77 0.51
N GLU A 21 14.29 -22.49 -0.60
CA GLU A 21 15.29 -23.54 -0.83
C GLU A 21 16.70 -22.97 -0.92
N HIS A 22 16.90 -21.89 -1.69
CA HIS A 22 18.18 -21.21 -1.73
C HIS A 22 18.61 -20.68 -0.36
N LEU A 23 17.68 -20.14 0.43
CA LEU A 23 17.97 -19.67 1.79
C LEU A 23 18.45 -20.83 2.70
N ARG A 24 17.79 -21.99 2.62
CA ARG A 24 18.25 -23.19 3.34
C ARG A 24 19.64 -23.65 2.89
N ASN A 25 19.91 -23.63 1.59
CA ASN A 25 21.20 -24.06 1.04
C ASN A 25 22.37 -23.19 1.47
N VAL A 26 22.13 -21.92 1.82
CA VAL A 26 23.16 -21.01 2.35
C VAL A 26 23.17 -20.96 3.89
N GLY A 27 22.47 -21.88 4.57
CA GLY A 27 22.53 -22.08 6.02
C GLY A 27 21.40 -21.48 6.84
N TYR A 28 20.39 -20.85 6.21
CA TYR A 28 19.18 -20.41 6.92
C TYR A 28 18.16 -21.56 7.01
N GLU A 29 18.39 -22.49 7.93
CA GLU A 29 17.51 -23.65 8.11
C GLU A 29 16.13 -23.28 8.66
N ASN A 30 16.07 -22.28 9.54
CA ASN A 30 14.83 -21.77 10.11
C ASN A 30 14.37 -20.53 9.34
N THR A 31 13.43 -20.73 8.41
CA THR A 31 12.83 -19.65 7.60
C THR A 31 11.32 -19.60 7.81
N GLN A 32 10.81 -18.41 8.10
CA GLN A 32 9.40 -18.13 8.31
C GLN A 32 8.97 -16.99 7.38
N TYR A 33 7.72 -17.02 6.92
CA TYR A 33 7.19 -15.94 6.08
C TYR A 33 5.74 -15.62 6.38
N GLN A 34 5.36 -14.35 6.24
CA GLN A 34 3.98 -13.90 6.42
C GLN A 34 3.69 -12.68 5.55
N VAL A 35 2.45 -12.58 5.08
CA VAL A 35 1.95 -11.35 4.45
C VAL A 35 1.37 -10.47 5.55
N LEU A 36 1.94 -9.28 5.74
CA LEU A 36 1.45 -8.28 6.69
C LEU A 36 0.88 -7.08 5.95
N ARG A 37 -0.17 -6.47 6.52
CA ARG A 37 -0.84 -5.28 5.98
C ARG A 37 -0.63 -4.10 6.91
N ALA A 38 -0.12 -2.98 6.39
CA ALA A 38 0.16 -1.78 7.19
C ALA A 38 -1.09 -1.28 7.96
N ARG A 39 -2.28 -1.34 7.34
CA ARG A 39 -3.57 -1.04 7.98
C ARG A 39 -3.90 -1.84 9.24
N ASP A 40 -3.41 -3.07 9.36
CA ASP A 40 -3.70 -3.90 10.53
C ASP A 40 -2.77 -3.54 11.72
N PHE A 41 -1.78 -2.67 11.49
CA PHE A 41 -0.82 -2.16 12.48
C PHE A 41 -0.96 -0.64 12.70
N GLY A 42 -2.15 -0.08 12.50
CA GLY A 42 -2.42 1.33 12.81
C GLY A 42 -1.84 2.34 11.81
N LEU A 43 -1.54 1.93 10.57
CA LEU A 43 -1.17 2.87 9.52
C LEU A 43 -2.32 3.03 8.52
N PRO A 44 -2.76 4.26 8.17
CA PRO A 44 -3.86 4.47 7.23
C PRO A 44 -3.41 4.25 5.77
N GLN A 45 -2.82 3.09 5.47
CA GLN A 45 -2.22 2.75 4.18
C GLN A 45 -2.59 1.32 3.74
N ASN A 46 -3.09 1.19 2.51
CA ASN A 46 -3.33 -0.13 1.90
C ASN A 46 -2.05 -0.72 1.30
N ARG A 47 -1.11 -1.10 2.17
CA ARG A 47 0.16 -1.72 1.78
C ARG A 47 0.25 -3.13 2.34
N GLU A 48 0.24 -4.12 1.46
CA GLU A 48 0.43 -5.53 1.80
C GLU A 48 1.77 -6.01 1.25
N ARG A 49 2.55 -6.68 2.08
CA ARG A 49 3.90 -7.17 1.74
C ARG A 49 4.17 -8.52 2.36
N LEU A 50 4.83 -9.38 1.58
CA LEU A 50 5.36 -10.64 2.04
C LEU A 50 6.70 -10.37 2.72
N TYR A 51 6.82 -10.75 3.98
CA TYR A 51 8.06 -10.73 4.73
C TYR A 51 8.57 -12.15 4.85
N ILE A 52 9.87 -12.34 4.59
CA ILE A 52 10.60 -13.59 4.82
C ILE A 52 11.70 -13.27 5.82
N VAL A 53 11.69 -14.00 6.94
CA VAL A 53 12.66 -13.92 8.03
C VAL A 53 13.37 -15.26 8.09
N GLY A 54 14.71 -15.24 8.06
CA GLY A 54 15.54 -16.43 8.14
C GLY A 54 16.56 -16.28 9.26
N PHE A 55 16.80 -17.36 10.00
CA PHE A 55 17.80 -17.44 11.06
C PHE A 55 18.87 -18.46 10.70
N LEU A 56 20.14 -18.10 10.92
CA LEU A 56 21.26 -19.04 10.81
C LEU A 56 21.22 -20.05 11.96
N ASP A 57 20.85 -19.59 13.15
CA ASP A 57 20.58 -20.45 14.29
C ASP A 57 19.15 -20.99 14.21
N LYS A 58 19.04 -22.32 14.10
CA LYS A 58 17.77 -23.03 13.98
C LYS A 58 16.92 -22.98 15.26
N ASP A 59 17.54 -22.75 16.41
CA ASP A 59 16.86 -22.80 17.71
C ASP A 59 16.17 -21.48 18.08
N ILE A 60 16.36 -20.42 17.27
CA ILE A 60 15.69 -19.15 17.46
C ILE A 60 14.18 -19.30 17.25
N ARG A 61 13.41 -19.00 18.29
CA ARG A 61 11.96 -18.92 18.21
C ARG A 61 11.53 -17.50 17.89
N PHE A 62 11.05 -17.29 16.67
CA PHE A 62 10.48 -16.03 16.23
C PHE A 62 8.99 -16.18 15.94
N ASN A 63 8.25 -15.14 16.33
CA ASN A 63 6.86 -14.94 15.97
C ASN A 63 6.72 -13.57 15.34
N PHE A 64 5.98 -13.49 14.25
CA PHE A 64 5.61 -12.20 13.68
C PHE A 64 4.77 -11.40 14.67
N PRO A 65 4.84 -10.05 14.61
CA PRO A 65 4.06 -9.22 15.50
C PRO A 65 2.56 -9.43 15.28
N SER A 66 1.80 -9.44 16.37
CA SER A 66 0.35 -9.46 16.31
C SER A 66 -0.17 -8.10 15.81
N PRO A 67 -1.14 -8.07 14.88
CA PRO A 67 -1.77 -6.84 14.45
C PRO A 67 -2.46 -6.13 15.61
N THR A 68 -2.29 -4.81 15.70
CA THR A 68 -2.90 -3.97 16.75
C THR A 68 -4.38 -3.66 16.43
N PHE A 69 -4.74 -3.69 15.14
CA PHE A 69 -6.06 -3.31 14.62
C PHE A 69 -6.53 -1.92 15.06
N GLU A 70 -5.59 -1.03 15.38
CA GLU A 70 -5.88 0.36 15.70
C GLU A 70 -6.56 1.04 14.51
N LYS A 71 -7.68 1.69 14.77
CA LYS A 71 -8.42 2.41 13.74
C LYS A 71 -7.72 3.72 13.45
N THR A 72 -7.21 3.85 12.23
CA THR A 72 -6.62 5.10 11.74
C THR A 72 -7.29 5.56 10.46
N LYS A 73 -7.35 6.87 10.25
CA LYS A 73 -7.76 7.49 8.98
C LYS A 73 -6.60 8.31 8.43
N VAL A 74 -6.56 8.49 7.12
CA VAL A 74 -5.49 9.27 6.48
C VAL A 74 -5.46 10.70 7.02
N GLY A 75 -6.63 11.27 7.37
CA GLY A 75 -6.69 12.59 7.99
C GLY A 75 -5.94 12.72 9.32
N ASP A 76 -5.57 11.64 9.98
CA ASP A 76 -4.77 11.67 11.22
C ASP A 76 -3.28 11.95 10.96
N ILE A 77 -2.80 11.76 9.72
CA ILE A 77 -1.40 11.94 9.32
C ILE A 77 -1.18 13.13 8.38
N LEU A 78 -2.23 13.91 8.08
CA LEU A 78 -2.13 15.07 7.20
C LEU A 78 -1.66 16.30 7.98
N ASP A 79 -0.70 17.02 7.41
CA ASP A 79 -0.31 18.34 7.91
C ASP A 79 -1.39 19.38 7.60
N LEU A 80 -1.63 20.28 8.55
CA LEU A 80 -2.64 21.34 8.40
C LEU A 80 -2.15 22.48 7.49
N ILE A 81 -0.84 22.69 7.40
CA ILE A 81 -0.26 23.78 6.62
C ILE A 81 0.79 23.16 5.69
N VAL A 82 0.55 23.27 4.39
CA VAL A 82 1.44 22.72 3.35
C VAL A 82 1.82 23.80 2.35
N ASP A 83 3.06 23.75 1.87
CA ASP A 83 3.58 24.62 0.82
C ASP A 83 2.84 24.37 -0.51
N ALA A 84 2.54 25.44 -1.24
CA ALA A 84 1.83 25.40 -2.52
C ALA A 84 2.51 24.48 -3.56
N LYS A 85 3.82 24.22 -3.45
CA LYS A 85 4.54 23.27 -4.33
C LYS A 85 4.03 21.82 -4.25
N TYR A 86 3.34 21.46 -3.16
CA TYR A 86 2.72 20.14 -3.01
C TYR A 86 1.32 20.08 -3.64
N THR A 87 0.80 21.22 -4.12
CA THR A 87 -0.44 21.29 -4.89
C THR A 87 -0.16 21.02 -6.37
N ILE A 88 -1.02 20.22 -6.99
CA ILE A 88 -0.94 19.96 -8.43
C ILE A 88 -1.24 21.23 -9.24
N SER A 89 -0.57 21.41 -10.39
CA SER A 89 -0.82 22.56 -11.28
C SER A 89 -2.21 22.52 -11.90
N ASP A 90 -2.77 23.69 -12.23
CA ASP A 90 -4.09 23.80 -12.89
C ASP A 90 -4.18 23.03 -14.20
N LYS A 91 -3.09 23.02 -14.99
CA LYS A 91 -3.02 22.26 -16.23
C LYS A 91 -3.17 20.76 -15.97
N LEU A 92 -2.35 20.20 -15.08
CA LEU A 92 -2.41 18.78 -14.72
C LEU A 92 -3.79 18.39 -14.14
N TRP A 93 -4.40 19.28 -13.36
CA TRP A 93 -5.74 19.08 -12.83
C TRP A 93 -6.80 19.01 -13.90
N LYS A 94 -6.77 19.93 -14.87
CA LYS A 94 -7.68 19.96 -16.01
C LYS A 94 -7.52 18.70 -16.86
N ASP A 95 -6.29 18.35 -17.22
CA ASP A 95 -5.99 17.15 -18.01
C ASP A 95 -6.52 15.88 -17.32
N THR A 96 -6.35 15.79 -16.00
CA THR A 96 -6.86 14.64 -15.20
C THR A 96 -8.39 14.57 -15.21
N LYS A 97 -9.09 15.72 -15.16
CA LYS A 97 -10.56 15.77 -15.22
C LYS A 97 -11.08 15.35 -16.59
N GLU A 98 -10.50 15.87 -17.65
CA GLU A 98 -10.88 15.53 -19.03
C GLU A 98 -10.63 14.05 -19.34
N GLU A 99 -9.51 13.50 -18.87
CA GLU A 99 -9.20 12.08 -19.04
C GLU A 99 -10.17 11.19 -18.24
N LYS A 100 -10.58 11.62 -17.04
CA LYS A 100 -11.61 10.93 -16.25
C LYS A 100 -12.96 10.85 -16.99
N GLU A 101 -13.38 11.93 -17.65
CA GLU A 101 -14.60 11.95 -18.46
C GLU A 101 -14.48 11.06 -19.70
N ARG A 102 -13.33 11.10 -20.38
CA ARG A 102 -13.02 10.27 -21.56
C ARG A 102 -13.01 8.78 -21.23
N ILE A 103 -12.46 8.40 -20.08
CA ILE A 103 -12.36 7.01 -19.62
C ILE A 103 -13.72 6.48 -19.15
N ASN A 104 -14.55 7.29 -18.49
CA ASN A 104 -15.91 6.90 -18.08
C ASN A 104 -16.82 6.51 -19.27
N LEU A 105 -16.49 6.99 -20.47
CA LEU A 105 -17.16 6.64 -21.72
C LEU A 105 -16.68 5.32 -22.35
N ARG A 106 -15.50 4.80 -21.96
CA ARG A 106 -14.84 3.70 -22.67
C ARG A 106 -14.91 2.32 -22.01
N GLU A 107 -14.81 2.19 -20.69
CA GLU A 107 -14.67 0.85 -20.09
C GLU A 107 -15.29 0.74 -18.68
N LYS A 108 -16.49 0.16 -18.56
CA LYS A 108 -17.19 -0.05 -17.27
C LYS A 108 -16.54 -1.08 -16.31
N GLY A 109 -15.38 -1.67 -16.66
CA GLY A 109 -14.77 -2.77 -15.89
C GLY A 109 -13.44 -2.44 -15.19
N LEU A 110 -12.42 -2.03 -15.95
CA LEU A 110 -11.06 -1.76 -15.44
C LEU A 110 -10.94 -0.42 -14.69
N VAL A 111 -11.80 0.53 -15.07
CA VAL A 111 -11.75 1.93 -14.64
C VAL A 111 -12.20 2.11 -13.19
N THR A 112 -13.16 1.32 -12.72
CA THR A 112 -13.70 1.41 -11.36
C THR A 112 -12.58 1.28 -10.31
N VAL A 113 -11.59 0.43 -10.55
CA VAL A 113 -10.47 0.22 -9.62
C VAL A 113 -9.52 1.42 -9.60
N PHE A 114 -9.18 2.00 -10.75
CA PHE A 114 -8.29 3.17 -10.84
C PHE A 114 -8.97 4.45 -10.32
N LEU A 115 -10.26 4.61 -10.57
CA LEU A 115 -11.07 5.73 -10.08
C LEU A 115 -11.23 5.72 -8.57
N ILE A 116 -11.42 4.57 -7.94
CA ILE A 116 -11.55 4.46 -6.47
C ILE A 116 -10.24 4.91 -5.80
N LEU A 117 -9.09 4.56 -6.37
CA LEU A 117 -7.79 5.00 -5.84
C LEU A 117 -7.64 6.53 -5.92
N ASN A 118 -8.04 7.15 -7.03
CA ASN A 118 -7.95 8.59 -7.21
C ASN A 118 -9.04 9.38 -6.46
N GLN A 119 -10.26 8.86 -6.33
CA GLN A 119 -11.31 9.52 -5.55
C GLN A 119 -10.97 9.53 -4.06
N ASN A 120 -10.34 8.48 -3.54
CA ASN A 120 -9.85 8.49 -2.17
C ASN A 120 -8.81 9.60 -1.96
N ILE A 121 -7.93 9.84 -2.94
CA ILE A 121 -6.98 10.97 -2.91
C ILE A 121 -7.72 12.31 -2.95
N GLN A 122 -8.73 12.45 -3.81
CA GLN A 122 -9.49 13.70 -3.99
C GLN A 122 -10.36 14.06 -2.77
N ILE A 123 -10.99 13.07 -2.12
CA ILE A 123 -11.77 13.25 -0.89
C ILE A 123 -10.87 13.72 0.26
N LEU A 124 -9.61 13.27 0.29
CA LEU A 124 -8.62 13.73 1.26
C LEU A 124 -8.26 15.20 1.07
N PHE A 125 -8.12 15.65 -0.18
CA PHE A 125 -7.90 17.06 -0.49
C PHE A 125 -9.10 17.93 -0.12
N GLN A 126 -10.33 17.51 -0.40
CA GLN A 126 -11.54 18.28 -0.06
C GLN A 126 -11.81 18.38 1.45
N HIS A 127 -11.50 17.32 2.21
CA HIS A 127 -11.59 17.37 3.67
C HIS A 127 -10.54 18.29 4.29
N ALA A 128 -9.33 18.34 3.73
CA ALA A 128 -8.29 19.27 4.17
C ALA A 128 -8.69 20.73 3.93
N THR A 129 -9.27 21.05 2.75
CA THR A 129 -9.70 22.42 2.44
C THR A 129 -10.90 22.88 3.27
N THR A 130 -11.85 22.00 3.58
CA THR A 130 -13.05 22.35 4.35
C THR A 130 -12.72 22.69 5.81
N LYS A 131 -11.70 22.05 6.39
CA LYS A 131 -11.22 22.37 7.75
C LYS A 131 -10.42 23.68 7.83
N MET A 132 -9.85 24.15 6.72
CA MET A 132 -9.04 25.38 6.68
C MET A 132 -9.85 26.66 6.39
N GLY A 133 -11.17 26.58 6.21
CA GLY A 133 -12.01 27.77 6.01
C GLY A 133 -11.72 28.57 4.72
N VAL A 134 -10.91 28.05 3.81
CA VAL A 134 -10.62 28.70 2.53
C VAL A 134 -11.72 28.31 1.54
N LYS A 135 -12.69 29.22 1.36
CA LYS A 135 -13.57 29.22 0.19
C LYS A 135 -12.78 29.75 -1.01
N TYR A 136 -12.77 28.99 -2.09
CA TYR A 136 -12.72 29.56 -3.44
C TYR A 136 -14.15 29.61 -3.97
#